data_AF-A0AAW9IX92-F1
#
_entry.id   AF-A0AAW9IX92-F1
#
_cell.length_a   1.000
_cell.length_b   1.000
_cell.length_c   1.000
_cell.angle_alpha   90.00
_cell.angle_beta   90.00
_cell.angle_gamma   90.00
#
_symmetry.space_group_name_H-M   'P 1'
#
loop_
_entity.id
_entity.type
_entity.pdbx_description
1 polymer ?
#
loop_
_entity_poly.entity_id
_entity_poly.type
_entity_poly.pdbx_seq_one_letter_code
_entity_poly.pdbx_strand_id
1 'polypeptide(L)'
;MKLDGKVIEGKYEFIQQLGTGGMGSVYLVKDLKLGTFWAVKAIEKTKDAKENKNLLAEFDVLKKLDNRALTRITDISEDDENMYIIMDFVD
;
A
#
# COMPACT_ATOMS: atom_id res chain seq x y z
N MET A 1 -12.63 4.87 -3.51
CA MET A 1 -12.56 4.18 -2.20
C MET A 1 -12.31 5.20 -1.09
N LYS A 2 -12.95 5.06 0.09
CA LYS A 2 -12.64 5.85 1.29
C LYS A 2 -12.13 4.92 2.38
N LEU A 3 -10.89 5.11 2.82
CA LEU A 3 -10.22 4.22 3.77
C LEU A 3 -9.97 4.84 5.16
N ASP A 4 -10.27 6.12 5.36
CA ASP A 4 -9.98 6.80 6.63
C ASP A 4 -10.56 6.05 7.84
N GLY A 5 -9.72 5.80 8.84
CA GLY A 5 -10.06 5.03 10.05
C GLY A 5 -10.04 3.51 9.87
N LYS A 6 -9.85 2.98 8.66
CA LYS A 6 -9.63 1.53 8.45
C LYS A 6 -8.30 1.13 9.06
N VAL A 7 -8.25 -0.06 9.66
CA VAL A 7 -7.02 -0.68 10.14
C VAL A 7 -6.77 -1.95 9.34
N ILE A 8 -5.57 -2.07 8.75
CA ILE A 8 -5.11 -3.28 8.06
C ILE A 8 -4.06 -4.00 8.91
N GLU A 9 -4.04 -5.34 8.85
CA GLU A 9 -3.14 -6.21 9.63
C GLU A 9 -3.17 -5.96 11.15
N GLY A 10 -4.22 -5.30 11.66
CA GLY A 10 -4.26 -4.81 13.05
C GLY A 10 -3.12 -3.84 13.41
N LYS A 11 -2.41 -3.29 12.41
CA LYS A 11 -1.16 -2.55 12.58
C LYS A 11 -1.20 -1.15 11.99
N TYR A 12 -1.78 -0.97 10.81
CA TYR A 12 -1.73 0.32 10.10
C TYR A 12 -3.11 0.94 10.02
N GLU A 13 -3.27 2.11 10.66
CA GLU A 13 -4.50 2.90 10.60
C GLU A 13 -4.41 3.96 9.50
N PHE A 14 -5.39 4.01 8.62
CA PHE A 14 -5.49 5.02 7.56
C PHE A 14 -5.91 6.37 8.13
N ILE A 15 -5.08 7.40 7.92
CA ILE A 15 -5.27 8.73 8.50
C ILE A 15 -5.88 9.70 7.50
N GLN A 16 -5.31 9.78 6.30
CA GLN A 16 -5.80 10.66 5.24
C GLN A 16 -5.31 10.20 3.86
N GLN A 17 -6.03 10.59 2.82
CA GLN A 17 -5.57 10.41 1.44
C GLN A 17 -4.55 11.49 1.06
N LEU A 18 -3.40 11.05 0.55
CA LEU A 18 -2.32 11.92 0.05
C LEU A 18 -2.47 12.23 -1.44
N GLY A 19 -3.03 11.29 -2.20
CA GLY A 19 -3.25 11.49 -3.63
C GLY A 19 -3.97 10.33 -4.32
N THR A 20 -4.25 10.52 -5.60
CA THR A 20 -4.84 9.52 -6.49
C THR A 20 -4.02 9.44 -7.77
N GLY A 21 -3.72 8.23 -8.24
CA GLY A 21 -3.09 7.96 -9.52
C GLY A 21 -3.85 6.90 -10.31
N GLY A 22 -3.35 6.55 -11.50
CA GLY A 22 -4.06 5.64 -12.41
C GLY A 22 -4.30 4.23 -11.86
N MET A 23 -3.37 3.71 -11.05
CA MET A 23 -3.45 2.36 -10.47
C MET A 23 -3.99 2.34 -9.03
N GLY A 24 -4.50 3.46 -8.50
CA GLY A 24 -5.03 3.51 -7.13
C GLY A 24 -4.71 4.78 -6.38
N SER A 25 -4.97 4.77 -5.07
CA SER A 25 -4.84 5.93 -4.19
C SER A 25 -3.72 5.73 -3.17
N VAL A 26 -3.04 6.82 -2.80
CA VAL A 26 -2.00 6.81 -1.77
C VAL A 26 -2.55 7.48 -0.52
N TYR A 27 -2.30 6.85 0.63
CA TYR A 27 -2.77 7.31 1.94
C TYR A 27 -1.61 7.42 2.92
N LEU A 28 -1.70 8.39 3.81
CA LEU A 28 -0.93 8.44 5.03
C LEU A 28 -1.53 7.46 6.02
N VAL A 29 -0.73 6.56 6.55
CA VAL A 29 -1.14 5.62 7.60
C VAL A 29 -0.23 5.77 8.81
N LYS A 30 -0.76 5.41 9.98
CA LYS A 30 0.00 5.36 11.23
C LYS A 30 0.21 3.90 11.63
N ASP A 31 1.45 3.53 11.88
CA ASP A 31 1.77 2.28 12.57
C ASP A 31 1.33 2.41 14.04
N LEU A 32 0.33 1.64 14.44
CA LEU A 32 -0.27 1.70 15.78
C LEU A 32 0.70 1.22 16.87
N LYS A 33 1.69 0.40 16.52
CA LYS A 33 2.68 -0.12 17.47
C LYS A 33 3.85 0.83 17.66
N LEU A 34 4.37 1.40 16.58
CA LEU A 34 5.55 2.27 16.61
C LEU A 34 5.20 3.77 16.68
N GLY A 35 3.97 4.14 16.35
CA GLY A 35 3.52 5.53 16.26
C GLY A 35 4.05 6.29 15.05
N THR A 36 4.82 5.64 14.18
CA THR A 36 5.43 6.23 12.98
C THR A 36 4.44 6.31 11.81
N PHE A 37 4.66 7.27 10.92
CA PHE A 37 3.87 7.42 9.72
C PHE A 37 4.49 6.67 8.53
N TRP A 38 3.63 6.11 7.70
CA TRP A 38 3.98 5.39 6.47
C TRP A 38 3.05 5.83 5.35
N ALA A 39 3.47 5.60 4.10
CA ALA A 39 2.61 5.76 2.95
C ALA A 39 2.08 4.38 2.54
N VAL A 40 0.80 4.29 2.22
CA VAL A 40 0.18 3.08 1.67
C VAL A 40 -0.47 3.40 0.34
N LYS A 41 -0.01 2.72 -0.72
CA LYS A 41 -0.73 2.71 -2.00
C LYS A 41 -1.75 1.59 -1.96
N ALA A 42 -3.02 1.95 -2.08
CA ALA A 42 -4.14 1.03 -2.09
C ALA A 42 -4.68 0.87 -3.53
N ILE A 43 -4.78 -0.37 -3.98
CA ILE A 43 -5.13 -0.77 -5.33
C ILE A 43 -6.34 -1.69 -5.25
N GLU A 44 -7.42 -1.31 -5.90
CA GLU A 44 -8.65 -2.10 -5.92
C GLU A 44 -8.43 -3.36 -6.76
N LYS A 45 -8.82 -4.52 -6.23
CA LYS A 45 -8.72 -5.80 -6.93
C LYS A 45 -9.70 -5.83 -8.10
N THR A 46 -9.23 -6.33 -9.23
CA THR A 46 -10.10 -6.50 -10.41
C THR A 46 -10.84 -7.82 -10.35
N LYS A 47 -11.87 -7.99 -11.18
CA LYS A 47 -12.57 -9.28 -11.32
C LYS A 47 -11.72 -10.35 -12.01
N ASP A 48 -10.63 -9.96 -12.65
CA ASP A 48 -9.70 -10.88 -13.30
C ASP A 48 -8.63 -11.33 -12.31
N ALA A 49 -8.79 -12.56 -11.80
CA ALA A 49 -7.84 -13.16 -10.88
C ALA A 49 -6.42 -13.28 -11.46
N LYS A 50 -6.27 -13.33 -12.79
CA LYS A 50 -4.95 -13.35 -13.44
C LYS A 50 -4.27 -12.00 -13.36
N GLU A 51 -5.02 -10.92 -13.53
CA GLU A 51 -4.51 -9.55 -13.42
C GLU A 51 -4.04 -9.26 -11.99
N ASN A 52 -4.84 -9.61 -10.98
CA ASN A 52 -4.46 -9.47 -9.57
C ASN A 52 -3.19 -10.26 -9.24
N LYS A 53 -3.05 -11.49 -9.76
CA LYS A 53 -1.83 -12.29 -9.57
C LYS A 53 -0.61 -11.68 -10.25
N ASN A 54 -0.78 -11.13 -11.45
CA ASN A 54 0.31 -10.46 -12.16
C ASN A 54 0.78 -9.21 -11.40
N LEU A 55 -0.16 -8.43 -10.85
CA LEU A 55 0.15 -7.27 -10.01
C LEU A 55 0.95 -7.66 -8.76
N LEU A 56 0.53 -8.71 -8.05
CA LEU A 56 1.30 -9.24 -6.91
C LEU A 56 2.72 -9.65 -7.32
N ALA A 57 2.87 -10.35 -8.44
CA ALA A 57 4.18 -10.75 -8.94
C ALA A 57 5.06 -9.55 -9.32
N GLU A 58 4.47 -8.49 -9.88
CA GLU A 58 5.17 -7.24 -10.17
C GLU A 58 5.65 -6.55 -8.88
N PHE A 59 4.81 -6.49 -7.85
CA PHE A 59 5.21 -5.92 -6.55
C PHE A 59 6.29 -6.73 -5.85
N ASP A 60 6.29 -8.07 -5.97
CA ASP A 60 7.37 -8.91 -5.45
C ASP A 60 8.71 -8.64 -6.15
N VAL A 61 8.69 -8.29 -7.43
CA VAL A 61 9.89 -7.84 -8.15
C VAL A 61 10.32 -6.47 -7.66
N LEU A 62 9.39 -5.52 -7.50
CA LEU A 62 9.67 -4.18 -7.00
C LEU A 62 10.22 -4.21 -5.56
N LYS A 63 9.74 -5.13 -4.70
CA LYS A 63 10.25 -5.33 -3.33
C LYS A 63 11.72 -5.77 -3.31
N LYS A 64 12.20 -6.43 -4.37
CA LYS A 64 13.60 -6.85 -4.51
C LYS A 64 14.50 -5.76 -5.08
N LEU A 65 13.92 -4.68 -5.61
CA LEU A 65 14.67 -3.53 -6.11
C LEU A 65 15.02 -2.60 -4.94
N ASP A 66 16.13 -2.90 -4.28
CA ASP A 66 16.74 -2.00 -3.29
C ASP A 66 17.63 -0.98 -4.02
N ASN A 67 17.02 0.08 -4.53
CA ASN A 67 17.72 1.19 -5.17
C ASN A 67 17.44 2.48 -4.40
N ARG A 68 18.51 3.19 -4.00
CA ARG A 68 18.46 4.46 -3.26
C ARG A 68 17.62 5.56 -3.92
N ALA A 69 17.35 5.45 -5.23
CA ALA A 69 16.53 6.39 -5.98
C ALA A 69 15.02 6.07 -6.00
N LEU A 70 14.60 4.92 -5.44
CA LEU A 70 13.20 4.49 -5.39
C LEU A 70 12.71 4.41 -3.94
N THR A 71 11.46 4.79 -3.69
CA THR A 71 10.82 4.61 -2.37
C THR A 71 10.84 3.13 -2.02
N ARG A 72 11.39 2.80 -0.86
CA ARG A 72 11.49 1.42 -0.41
C ARG A 72 10.10 0.87 -0.13
N ILE A 73 9.80 -0.30 -0.70
CA ILE A 73 8.63 -1.10 -0.34
C ILE A 73 9.01 -1.91 0.90
N THR A 74 8.32 -1.66 2.00
CA THR A 74 8.55 -2.33 3.28
C THR A 74 7.72 -3.59 3.37
N ASP A 75 6.45 -3.53 2.94
CA ASP A 75 5.52 -4.63 3.08
C ASP A 75 4.40 -4.61 2.03
N ILE A 76 3.73 -5.74 1.86
CA ILE A 76 2.53 -5.88 1.02
C ILE A 76 1.48 -6.62 1.84
N SER A 77 0.27 -6.07 1.89
CA SER A 77 -0.89 -6.67 2.54
C SER A 77 -2.06 -6.66 1.56
N GLU A 78 -3.07 -7.49 1.79
CA GLU A 78 -4.29 -7.50 1.00
C GLU A 78 -5.49 -7.88 1.84
N ASP A 79 -6.68 -7.41 1.43
CA ASP A 79 -7.96 -7.93 1.88
C ASP A 79 -8.80 -8.41 0.69
N ASP A 80 -10.07 -8.70 0.90
CA ASP A 80 -10.96 -9.20 -0.16
C ASP A 80 -11.13 -8.19 -1.32
N GLU A 81 -10.97 -6.90 -1.05
CA GLU A 81 -11.28 -5.83 -2.00
C GLU A 81 -10.02 -5.15 -2.57
N ASN A 82 -8.91 -5.10 -1.82
CA ASN A 82 -7.77 -4.26 -2.15
C ASN A 82 -6.43 -4.93 -1.85
N MET A 83 -5.41 -4.53 -2.62
CA MET A 83 -4.00 -4.72 -2.32
C MET A 83 -3.41 -3.43 -1.75
N TYR A 84 -2.54 -3.57 -0.75
CA TYR A 84 -1.90 -2.48 -0.02
C TYR A 84 -0.39 -2.62 -0.09
N ILE A 85 0.28 -1.58 -0.58
CA ILE A 85 1.74 -1.52 -0.65
C ILE A 85 2.21 -0.52 0.39
N ILE A 86 2.91 -1.00 1.42
CA ILE A 86 3.44 -0.19 2.51
C ILE A 86 4.83 0.26 2.09
N MET A 87 5.04 1.57 2.08
CA MET A 87 6.27 2.20 1.61
C MET A 87 6.66 3.39 2.50
N ASP A 88 7.93 3.78 2.44
CA ASP A 88 8.43 4.94 3.18
C ASP A 88 7.56 6.18 2.89
N PHE A 89 7.17 6.89 3.95
CA PHE A 89 6.58 8.21 3.82
C PHE A 89 7.70 9.23 3.72
N VAL A 90 7.73 9.97 2.60
CA VAL A 90 8.70 11.04 2.34
C VAL A 90 7.91 12.35 2.28
N ASP A 91 8.32 13.33 3.09
CA ASP A 91 7.77 14.69 3.13
C ASP A 91 8.48 15.60 2.12
#